data_AF-A0A2L0S0N2-F1
#
_entry.id   AF-A0A2L0S0N2-F1
#
_cell.length_a   1.000
_cell.length_b   1.000
_cell.length_c   1.000
_cell.angle_alpha   90.00
_cell.angle_beta   90.00
_cell.angle_gamma   90.00
#
_symmetry.space_group_name_H-M   'P 1'
#
loop_
_entity.id
_entity.type
_entity.pdbx_description
1 polymer ?
#
loop_
_entity_poly.entity_id
_entity_poly.type
_entity_poly.pdbx_seq_one_letter_code
_entity_poly.pdbx_strand_id
1 'polypeptide(L)'
;MMLKDPSSKYRHFTTVDLPDRQWPHVVQAAAPTLCSIDMHDGNQALIEPMNAERKHRFFYLLARVGCKEIEVGFTAESLKGVTSAVNRASRLGLLSVMSAAVPS
;
A
#
# COMPACT_ATOMS: atom_id res chain seq x y z
N MET A 1 -7.28 -31.99 -21.18
CA MET A 1 -8.70 -31.84 -21.55
C MET A 1 -9.25 -30.62 -20.82
N MET A 2 -9.93 -29.71 -21.52
CA MET A 2 -10.63 -28.58 -20.89
C MET A 2 -11.84 -29.12 -20.12
N LEU A 3 -12.10 -28.62 -18.91
CA LEU A 3 -13.28 -29.00 -18.13
C LEU A 3 -14.54 -28.59 -18.88
N LYS A 4 -15.55 -29.47 -18.87
CA LYS A 4 -16.87 -29.19 -19.47
C LYS A 4 -17.61 -28.06 -18.76
N ASP A 5 -17.38 -27.93 -17.46
CA ASP A 5 -17.88 -26.82 -16.65
C ASP A 5 -16.74 -26.29 -15.76
N PRO A 6 -16.09 -25.19 -16.16
CA PRO A 6 -15.03 -24.57 -15.36
C PRO A 6 -15.52 -23.97 -14.04
N SER A 7 -16.84 -23.74 -13.87
CA SER A 7 -17.38 -23.09 -12.67
C SER A 7 -17.20 -23.96 -11.42
N SER A 8 -17.15 -25.29 -11.57
CA SER A 8 -16.97 -26.24 -10.48
C SER A 8 -15.60 -26.12 -9.78
N LYS A 9 -14.65 -25.36 -10.34
CA LYS A 9 -13.35 -25.05 -9.71
C LYS A 9 -13.47 -24.05 -8.56
N TYR A 10 -14.53 -23.26 -8.54
CA TYR A 10 -14.68 -22.15 -7.61
C TYR A 10 -15.82 -22.45 -6.64
N ARG A 11 -15.57 -22.23 -5.35
CA ARG A 11 -16.60 -22.30 -4.32
C ARG A 11 -17.15 -20.90 -4.08
N HIS A 12 -18.43 -20.81 -3.72
CA HIS A 12 -19.01 -19.56 -3.27
C HIS A 12 -18.32 -19.09 -1.99
N PHE A 13 -18.31 -17.79 -1.76
CA PHE A 13 -17.83 -17.21 -0.52
C PHE A 13 -18.80 -17.53 0.62
N THR A 14 -18.30 -18.03 1.75
CA THR A 14 -19.11 -18.25 2.94
C THR A 14 -19.42 -16.93 3.62
N THR A 15 -20.69 -16.62 3.83
CA THR A 15 -21.11 -15.37 4.47
C THR A 15 -20.63 -15.29 5.92
N VAL A 16 -20.20 -14.10 6.34
CA VAL A 16 -19.82 -13.83 7.73
C VAL A 16 -21.09 -13.46 8.51
N ASP A 17 -21.37 -14.19 9.60
CA ASP A 17 -22.53 -13.94 10.46
C ASP A 17 -22.25 -12.78 11.43
N LEU A 18 -22.81 -11.62 11.12
CA LEU A 18 -22.70 -10.38 11.90
C LEU A 18 -24.09 -9.71 11.95
N PRO A 19 -25.04 -10.26 12.74
CA PRO A 19 -26.44 -9.83 12.73
C PRO A 19 -26.60 -8.37 13.18
N ASP A 20 -25.80 -7.93 14.15
CA ASP A 20 -25.86 -6.59 14.74
C ASP A 20 -24.84 -5.62 14.10
N ARG A 21 -24.51 -5.80 12.82
CA ARG A 21 -23.59 -4.90 12.11
C ARG A 21 -24.14 -3.47 12.05
N GLN A 22 -23.33 -2.50 12.49
CA GLN A 22 -23.77 -1.10 12.57
C GLN A 22 -23.38 -0.28 11.34
N TRP A 23 -22.40 -0.73 10.54
CA TRP A 23 -21.90 0.02 9.38
C TRP A 23 -22.96 0.42 8.34
N PRO A 24 -24.09 -0.30 8.13
CA PRO A 24 -25.14 0.16 7.21
C PRO A 24 -25.83 1.46 7.65
N HIS A 25 -25.75 1.82 8.93
CA HIS A 25 -26.40 2.99 9.53
C HIS A 25 -25.44 4.14 9.84
N VAL A 26 -24.14 3.95 9.62
CA VAL A 26 -23.12 4.95 9.93
C VAL A 26 -22.72 5.70 8.66
N VAL A 27 -22.90 7.02 8.67
CA VAL A 27 -22.35 7.91 7.64
C VAL A 27 -20.98 8.40 8.10
N GLN A 28 -19.98 8.29 7.22
CA GLN A 28 -18.62 8.70 7.53
C GLN A 28 -18.53 10.22 7.72
N ALA A 29 -18.13 10.66 8.92
CA ALA A 29 -18.09 12.08 9.29
C ALA A 29 -16.72 12.77 9.11
N ALA A 30 -15.65 12.00 8.97
CA ALA A 30 -14.29 12.50 8.85
C ALA A 30 -13.48 11.66 7.85
N ALA A 31 -12.40 12.23 7.32
CA ALA A 31 -11.46 11.48 6.50
C ALA A 31 -10.69 10.46 7.37
N PRO A 32 -10.46 9.22 6.88
CA PRO A 32 -9.63 8.28 7.58
C PRO A 32 -8.16 8.70 7.48
N THR A 33 -7.32 8.12 8.33
CA THR A 33 -5.88 8.10 8.09
C THR A 33 -5.60 7.29 6.82
N LEU A 34 -4.89 7.90 5.86
CA LEU A 34 -4.52 7.26 4.60
C LEU A 34 -3.05 6.82 4.65
N CYS A 35 -2.81 5.57 4.30
CA CYS A 35 -1.48 5.03 4.02
C CYS A 35 -1.39 4.66 2.53
N SER A 36 -0.43 5.26 1.84
CA SER A 36 -0.14 4.93 0.44
C SER A 36 0.85 3.78 0.38
N ILE A 37 0.48 2.72 -0.35
CA ILE A 37 1.29 1.51 -0.54
C ILE A 37 1.91 1.44 -1.94
N ASP A 38 1.75 2.50 -2.75
CA ASP A 38 2.09 2.50 -4.16
C ASP A 38 3.60 2.31 -4.42
N MET A 39 4.44 2.72 -3.47
CA MET A 39 5.90 2.54 -3.55
C MET A 39 6.33 1.09 -3.32
N HIS A 40 5.46 0.26 -2.73
CA HIS A 40 5.69 -1.15 -2.47
C HIS A 40 4.79 -2.04 -3.33
N ASP A 41 3.52 -2.21 -2.95
CA ASP A 41 2.58 -3.11 -3.61
C ASP A 41 2.30 -2.67 -5.06
N GLY A 42 2.05 -1.37 -5.25
CA GLY A 42 1.88 -0.79 -6.58
C GLY A 42 3.11 -0.99 -7.47
N ASN A 43 4.31 -0.86 -6.90
CA ASN A 43 5.56 -1.10 -7.60
C ASN A 43 5.78 -2.59 -7.96
N GLN A 44 5.32 -3.52 -7.13
CA GLN A 44 5.42 -4.97 -7.38
C GLN A 44 4.45 -5.44 -8.48
N ALA A 45 3.32 -4.75 -8.65
CA ALA A 45 2.35 -5.07 -9.69
C ALA A 45 2.79 -4.67 -11.11
N LEU A 46 3.87 -3.89 -11.26
CA LEU A 46 4.36 -3.43 -12.56
C LEU A 46 5.17 -4.51 -13.29
N ILE A 47 4.95 -4.63 -14.61
CA ILE A 47 5.80 -5.45 -15.49
C ILE A 47 7.26 -4.99 -15.41
N GLU A 48 7.47 -3.67 -15.46
CA GLU A 48 8.77 -3.02 -15.26
C GLU A 48 8.73 -2.22 -13.94
N PRO A 49 9.39 -2.71 -12.88
CA PRO A 49 9.45 -1.99 -11.61
C PRO A 49 10.02 -0.58 -11.76
N MET A 50 9.57 0.34 -10.91
CA MET A 50 10.10 1.70 -10.88
C MET A 50 11.60 1.70 -10.59
N ASN A 51 12.36 2.37 -11.45
CA ASN A 51 13.74 2.72 -11.18
C ASN A 51 13.84 3.80 -10.09
N ALA A 52 15.07 4.08 -9.63
CA ALA A 52 15.33 5.04 -8.57
C ALA A 52 14.77 6.45 -8.84
N GLU A 53 14.84 6.93 -10.09
CA GLU A 53 14.34 8.26 -10.47
C GLU A 53 12.81 8.33 -10.40
N ARG A 54 12.11 7.32 -10.93
CA ARG A 54 10.66 7.20 -10.87
C ARG A 54 10.18 7.13 -9.41
N LYS A 55 10.83 6.30 -8.59
CA LYS A 55 10.58 6.19 -7.14
C LYS A 55 10.73 7.53 -6.43
N HIS A 56 11.81 8.26 -6.72
CA HIS A 56 12.04 9.58 -6.14
C HIS A 56 10.91 10.55 -6.51
N ARG A 57 10.60 10.71 -7.80
CA ARG A 57 9.53 11.62 -8.24
C ARG A 57 8.19 11.26 -7.61
N PHE A 58 7.87 9.97 -7.54
CA PHE A 58 6.58 9.53 -7.06
C PHE A 58 6.43 9.68 -5.54
N PHE A 59 7.47 9.38 -4.76
CA PHE A 59 7.48 9.67 -3.33
C PHE A 59 7.21 11.16 -3.04
N TYR A 60 7.86 12.07 -3.77
CA TYR A 60 7.62 13.50 -3.61
C TYR A 60 6.23 13.93 -4.06
N LEU A 61 5.65 13.26 -5.06
CA LEU A 61 4.26 13.50 -5.45
C LEU A 61 3.30 13.12 -4.32
N LEU A 62 3.46 11.93 -3.74
CA LEU A 62 2.64 11.46 -2.61
C LEU A 62 2.75 12.40 -1.40
N ALA A 63 3.97 12.85 -1.08
CA ALA A 63 4.19 13.84 -0.03
C ALA A 63 3.50 15.19 -0.33
N ARG A 64 3.52 15.65 -1.60
CA ARG A 64 2.84 16.89 -2.03
C ARG A 64 1.32 16.79 -2.01
N VAL A 65 0.76 15.62 -2.33
CA VAL A 65 -0.68 15.34 -2.22
C VAL A 65 -1.13 15.35 -0.75
N GLY A 66 -0.20 15.11 0.18
CA GLY A 66 -0.43 15.20 1.62
C GLY A 66 -0.56 13.84 2.30
N CYS A 67 -0.17 12.75 1.64
CA CYS A 67 -0.06 11.43 2.27
C CYS A 67 0.85 11.52 3.50
N LYS A 68 0.32 11.12 4.65
CA LYS A 68 1.03 11.18 5.95
C LYS A 68 1.68 9.86 6.33
N GLU A 69 1.23 8.78 5.69
CA GLU A 69 1.80 7.44 5.83
C GLU A 69 2.09 6.91 4.41
N ILE A 70 3.32 6.46 4.18
CA ILE A 70 3.76 5.89 2.89
C ILE A 70 4.61 4.65 3.18
N GLU A 71 4.21 3.51 2.63
CA GLU A 71 4.98 2.27 2.66
C GLU A 71 5.99 2.27 1.52
N VAL A 72 7.28 2.40 1.85
CA VAL A 72 8.36 2.59 0.86
C VAL A 72 9.08 1.29 0.47
N GLY A 73 8.71 0.17 1.11
CA GLY A 73 9.08 -1.19 0.72
C GLY A 73 9.81 -2.01 1.78
N PHE A 74 10.05 -3.27 1.44
CA PHE A 74 10.45 -4.35 2.36
C PHE A 74 11.96 -4.69 2.34
N THR A 75 12.69 -4.23 1.30
CA THR A 75 14.12 -4.56 1.09
C THR A 75 14.98 -3.31 0.90
N ALA A 76 16.28 -3.39 1.16
CA ALA A 76 17.20 -2.28 0.91
C ALA A 76 17.18 -1.81 -0.57
N GLU A 77 16.92 -2.73 -1.50
CA GLU A 77 16.75 -2.43 -2.92
C GLU A 77 15.50 -1.57 -3.19
N SER A 78 14.42 -1.83 -2.43
CA SER A 78 13.19 -1.05 -2.57
C SER A 78 13.38 0.43 -2.20
N LEU A 79 14.31 0.71 -1.28
CA LEU A 79 14.63 2.05 -0.79
C LEU A 79 15.57 2.87 -1.71
N LYS A 80 16.20 2.25 -2.72
CA LYS A 80 17.11 2.95 -3.63
C LYS A 80 16.40 4.12 -4.30
N GLY A 81 17.03 5.30 -4.23
CA GLY A 81 16.50 6.55 -4.78
C GLY A 81 15.63 7.37 -3.82
N VAL A 82 15.16 6.80 -2.71
CA VAL A 82 14.31 7.52 -1.72
C VAL A 82 14.87 7.55 -0.31
N THR A 83 15.95 6.81 -0.01
CA THR A 83 16.54 6.71 1.34
C THR A 83 16.81 8.05 2.01
N SER A 84 17.39 9.03 1.29
CA SER A 84 17.68 10.35 1.87
C SER A 84 16.41 11.16 2.16
N ALA A 85 15.37 11.00 1.34
CA ALA A 85 14.08 11.66 1.50
C ALA A 85 13.30 11.06 2.67
N VAL A 86 13.27 9.73 2.77
CA VAL A 86 12.72 8.98 3.91
C VAL A 86 13.37 9.42 5.22
N ASN A 87 14.71 9.40 5.29
CA ASN A 87 15.45 9.78 6.49
C ASN A 87 15.25 11.26 6.89
N ARG A 88 14.94 12.15 5.95
CA ARG A 88 14.59 13.55 6.24
C ARG A 88 13.15 13.66 6.74
N ALA A 89 12.21 13.02 6.07
CA ALA A 89 10.79 13.08 6.40
C ALA A 89 10.49 12.49 7.80
N SER A 90 11.13 11.36 8.15
CA SER A 90 11.01 10.76 9.48
C SER A 90 11.58 11.66 10.58
N ARG A 91 12.72 12.34 10.34
CA ARG A 91 13.34 13.25 11.32
C ARG A 91 12.51 14.51 11.59
N LEU A 92 11.74 14.96 10.61
CA LEU A 92 10.89 16.15 10.73
C LEU A 92 9.50 15.82 11.32
N GLY A 93 9.19 14.55 11.60
CA GLY A 93 7.88 14.12 12.10
C GLY A 93 6.73 14.36 11.09
N LEU A 94 7.05 14.63 9.83
CA LEU A 94 6.08 14.99 8.79
C LEU A 94 5.45 13.78 8.10
N LEU A 95 6.06 12.61 8.27
CA LEU A 95 5.69 11.37 7.59
C LEU A 95 6.08 10.15 8.43
N SER A 96 5.12 9.27 8.73
CA SER A 96 5.43 7.94 9.23
C SER A 96 5.81 7.07 8.04
N VAL A 97 7.11 6.82 7.89
CA VAL A 97 7.61 5.93 6.84
C VAL A 97 7.73 4.54 7.43
N MET A 98 6.80 3.67 7.05
CA MET A 98 6.83 2.28 7.47
C MET A 98 7.80 1.54 6.54
N SER A 99 8.94 1.15 7.09
CA SER A 99 9.84 0.17 6.48
C SER A 99 9.51 -1.17 7.11
N ALA A 100 8.93 -2.08 6.34
CA ALA A 100 8.76 -3.47 6.77
C ALA A 100 10.13 -4.17 6.71
N ALA A 101 11.02 -3.85 7.64
CA ALA A 101 12.24 -4.63 7.82
C ALA A 101 11.84 -5.93 8.50
N VAL A 102 11.73 -7.03 7.74
CA VAL A 102 11.78 -8.35 8.36
C VAL A 102 13.21 -8.58 8.82
N PRO A 103 13.44 -8.84 10.12
CA PRO A 103 14.76 -9.24 10.59
C PRO A 103 15.15 -10.53 9.86
N SER A 104 16.36 -10.52 9.29
CA SER A 104 17.01 -11.69 8.69
C SER A 104 17.07 -12.87 9.64
#